data_AF-A0A3N5RTB2-F1
#
_entry.id   AF-A0A3N5RTB2-F1
#
_cell.length_a   1.000
_cell.length_b   1.000
_cell.length_c   1.000
_cell.angle_alpha   90.00
_cell.angle_beta   90.00
_cell.angle_gamma   90.00
#
_symmetry.space_group_name_H-M   'P 1'
#
loop_
_entity.id
_entity.type
_entity.pdbx_description
1 polymer ?
#
loop_
_entity_poly.entity_id
_entity_poly.type
_entity_poly.pdbx_seq_one_letter_code
_entity_poly.pdbx_strand_id
1 'polypeptide(L)' 'MKAVILAGGKGTRLAPYTRILPKPLMPIGDMPILEVLLRQLKHAGIKDIVLTVGNLAALIKTYFLDGREFGLNI' A
#
# COMPACT_ATOMS: atom_id res chain seq x y z
N MET A 1 5.50 -6.52 17.02
CA MET A 1 6.00 -5.18 16.63
C MET A 1 5.07 -4.64 15.56
N LYS A 2 4.72 -3.35 15.59
CA LYS A 2 3.84 -2.72 14.59
C LYS A 2 4.64 -1.81 13.66
N ALA A 3 4.24 -1.73 12.40
CA ALA A 3 4.75 -0.73 11.45
C ALA A 3 3.63 0.20 10.99
N VAL A 4 3.97 1.48 10.76
CA VAL A 4 3.07 2.47 10.16
C VAL A 4 3.62 2.83 8.79
N ILE A 5 2.79 2.70 7.74
CA ILE A 5 3.16 3.10 6.38
C ILE A 5 2.32 4.30 5.97
N LEU A 6 3.00 5.39 5.59
CA LEU A 6 2.39 6.59 5.07
C LEU A 6 2.01 6.40 3.58
N ALA A 7 0.87 5.77 3.33
CA ALA A 7 0.32 5.51 1.99
C ALA A 7 -0.60 6.64 1.48
N GLY A 8 -0.36 7.88 1.93
CA GLY A 8 -1.11 9.07 1.55
C GLY A 8 -0.45 9.90 0.46
N GLY A 9 -1.07 11.04 0.14
CA GLY A 9 -0.53 12.04 -0.78
C GLY A 9 -1.06 11.96 -2.22
N LYS A 10 -0.99 13.08 -2.93
CA LYS A 10 -1.55 13.24 -4.28
C LYS A 10 -0.68 12.66 -5.41
N GLY A 11 0.60 12.36 -5.15
CA GLY A 11 1.50 11.77 -6.15
C GLY A 11 1.67 12.62 -7.42
N THR A 12 1.66 13.95 -7.31
CA THR A 12 1.56 14.88 -8.45
C THR A 12 2.68 14.75 -9.48
N ARG A 13 3.88 14.32 -9.07
CA ARG A 13 5.03 14.09 -9.98
C ARG A 13 4.81 12.96 -10.98
N LEU A 14 3.88 12.05 -10.70
CA LEU A 14 3.50 10.94 -11.58
C LEU A 14 2.17 11.21 -12.31
N ALA A 15 1.74 12.48 -12.39
CA ALA A 15 0.64 12.84 -13.27
C ALA A 15 0.99 12.48 -14.74
N PRO A 16 0.01 12.06 -15.56
CA PRO A 16 -1.42 12.01 -15.27
C PRO A 16 -1.88 10.74 -14.53
N TYR A 17 -1.05 9.72 -14.39
CA TYR A 17 -1.44 8.40 -13.86
C TYR A 17 -2.05 8.47 -12.45
N THR A 18 -1.49 9.32 -11.59
CA THR A 18 -1.95 9.46 -10.20
C THR A 18 -3.30 10.15 -10.01
N ARG A 19 -3.93 10.58 -11.11
CA ARG A 19 -5.32 11.10 -11.09
C ARG A 19 -6.35 9.99 -10.91
N ILE A 20 -6.05 8.77 -11.37
CA ILE A 20 -6.99 7.64 -11.35
C ILE A 20 -6.51 6.47 -10.49
N LEU A 21 -5.20 6.34 -10.28
CA LEU A 21 -4.59 5.26 -9.50
C LEU A 21 -3.60 5.84 -8.49
N PRO A 22 -3.76 5.61 -7.16
CA PRO A 22 -2.87 6.21 -6.18
C PRO A 22 -1.45 5.63 -6.31
N LYS A 23 -0.41 6.44 -6.01
CA LYS A 23 0.99 5.99 -6.08
C LYS A 23 1.26 4.66 -5.36
N PRO A 24 0.75 4.41 -4.14
CA PRO A 24 0.88 3.11 -3.47
C PRO A 24 0.42 1.90 -4.30
N LEU A 25 -0.55 2.10 -5.21
CA LEU A 25 -1.06 1.06 -6.11
C LEU A 25 -0.41 1.08 -7.50
N MET A 26 0.59 1.91 -7.75
CA MET A 26 1.31 1.88 -9.03
C MET A 26 2.02 0.53 -9.20
N PRO A 27 1.97 -0.08 -10.39
CA PRO A 27 2.60 -1.37 -10.62
C PRO A 27 4.13 -1.26 -10.65
N ILE A 28 4.80 -2.24 -10.06
CA ILE A 28 6.21 -2.59 -10.26
C ILE A 28 6.24 -4.04 -10.71
N GLY A 29 6.35 -4.25 -12.02
CA GLY A 29 6.10 -5.57 -12.62
C GLY A 29 4.66 -5.99 -12.34
N ASP A 30 4.50 -7.15 -11.70
CA ASP A 30 3.20 -7.80 -11.51
C ASP A 30 2.48 -7.40 -10.21
N MET A 31 3.07 -6.52 -9.38
CA MET A 31 2.48 -6.13 -8.09
C MET A 31 2.65 -4.65 -7.79
N PRO A 32 1.81 -4.05 -6.91
CA PRO A 32 1.95 -2.65 -6.58
C PRO A 32 3.13 -2.31 -5.67
N ILE A 33 3.58 -1.05 -5.70
CA ILE A 33 4.64 -0.53 -4.81
C ILE A 33 4.39 -0.91 -3.34
N LEU A 34 3.16 -0.72 -2.85
CA LEU A 34 2.84 -0.98 -1.46
C LEU A 34 2.91 -2.47 -1.11
N GLU A 35 2.57 -3.36 -2.04
CA GLU A 35 2.68 -4.80 -1.83
C GLU A 35 4.15 -5.24 -1.67
N VAL A 36 5.06 -4.66 -2.46
CA VAL A 36 6.50 -4.91 -2.32
C VAL A 36 6.97 -4.59 -0.89
N LEU A 37 6.56 -3.43 -0.35
CA LEU A 37 6.90 -3.02 1.02
C LEU A 37 6.30 -3.96 2.07
N LEU A 38 5.04 -4.34 1.91
CA LEU A 38 4.35 -5.26 2.83
C LEU A 38 5.04 -6.63 2.87
N ARG A 39 5.47 -7.16 1.73
CA ARG A 39 6.23 -8.41 1.63
C ARG A 39 7.58 -8.31 2.33
N GLN A 40 8.29 -7.19 2.18
CA GLN A 40 9.56 -6.94 2.87
C GLN A 40 9.38 -6.88 4.39
N LEU A 41 8.35 -6.17 4.88
CA LEU A 41 8.04 -6.09 6.32
C LEU A 41 7.66 -7.46 6.89
N LYS A 42 6.86 -8.24 6.16
CA LYS A 42 6.54 -9.63 6.53
C LYS A 42 7.80 -10.47 6.65
N HIS A 43 8.72 -10.39 5.69
CA HIS A 43 9.98 -11.13 5.70
C HIS A 43 10.85 -10.73 6.89
N ALA A 44 10.81 -9.47 7.31
CA ALA A 44 11.45 -8.98 8.54
C ALA A 44 10.70 -9.35 9.85
N GLY A 45 9.61 -10.14 9.77
CA GLY A 45 8.83 -10.59 10.92
C GLY A 45 7.80 -9.59 11.45
N ILE A 46 7.57 -8.47 10.76
CA ILE A 46 6.57 -7.47 11.13
C ILE A 46 5.26 -7.79 10.42
N LYS A 47 4.23 -8.19 11.18
CA LYS A 47 2.94 -8.62 10.63
C LYS A 47 1.78 -7.66 10.90
N ASP A 48 1.90 -6.81 11.92
CA ASP A 48 0.88 -5.83 12.27
C ASP A 48 1.22 -4.48 11.63
N ILE A 49 0.41 -4.07 10.66
CA ILE A 49 0.65 -2.89 9.83
C ILE A 49 -0.49 -1.90 10.03
N VAL A 50 -0.17 -0.61 10.03
CA VAL A 50 -1.16 0.47 9.96
C VAL A 50 -0.90 1.27 8.69
N LEU A 51 -1.86 1.29 7.78
CA LEU A 51 -1.79 2.11 6.57
C LEU A 51 -2.50 3.44 6.79
N THR A 52 -1.75 4.55 6.76
CA THR A 52 -2.39 5.87 6.73
C THR A 52 -2.67 6.24 5.28
N VAL A 53 -3.94 6.13 4.88
CA VAL A 53 -4.39 6.37 3.51
C VAL A 53 -5.03 7.75 3.37
N GLY A 54 -5.00 8.32 2.16
CA GLY A 54 -5.55 9.65 1.86
C GLY A 54 -6.25 9.70 0.51
N ASN A 55 -5.67 10.42 -0.46
CA ASN A 55 -6.20 10.50 -1.82
C ASN A 55 -6.47 9.10 -2.40
N LEU A 56 -7.67 8.87 -2.95
CA LEU A 56 -8.11 7.57 -3.47
C LEU A 56 -7.99 6.41 -2.46
N ALA A 57 -8.16 6.68 -1.15
CA ALA A 57 -8.06 5.69 -0.07
C ALA A 57 -8.95 4.45 -0.28
N ALA A 58 -10.12 4.61 -0.90
CA ALA A 58 -11.02 3.49 -1.17
C ALA A 58 -10.34 2.40 -2.00
N LEU A 59 -9.56 2.76 -3.03
CA LEU A 59 -8.84 1.78 -3.86
C LEU A 59 -7.80 1.00 -3.05
N ILE A 60 -7.07 1.68 -2.16
CA ILE A 60 -6.06 1.04 -1.31
C ILE A 60 -6.75 0.06 -0.34
N LYS A 61 -7.85 0.49 0.30
CA LYS A 61 -8.63 -0.36 1.20
C LYS A 61 -9.22 -1.57 0.49
N THR A 62 -9.73 -1.41 -0.73
CA THR A 62 -10.28 -2.51 -1.52
C THR A 62 -9.21 -3.50 -1.95
N TYR A 63 -8.00 -3.04 -2.32
CA TYR A 63 -6.92 -3.92 -2.75
C TYR A 63 -6.32 -4.73 -1.60
N PHE A 64 -6.07 -4.10 -0.44
CA PHE A 64 -5.39 -4.77 0.68
C PHE A 64 -6.33 -5.40 1.71
N LEU A 65 -7.61 -5.03 1.71
CA LEU A 65 -8.62 -5.49 2.68
C LEU A 65 -8.08 -5.45 4.11
N ASP A 66 -8.06 -6.59 4.79
CA ASP A 66 -7.52 -6.77 6.15
C ASP A 66 -6.11 -7.40 6.17
N GLY A 67 -5.47 -7.54 5.01
CA GLY A 67 -4.11 -8.04 4.87
C GLY A 67 -3.95 -9.57 4.91
N ARG A 68 -5.04 -10.34 5.12
CA ARG A 68 -4.94 -11.79 5.29
C ARG A 68 -4.37 -12.53 4.09
N GLU A 69 -4.71 -12.11 2.86
CA GLU A 69 -4.15 -12.70 1.63
C GLU A 69 -2.62 -12.54 1.55
N PHE A 70 -2.09 -11.50 2.20
CA PHE A 70 -0.65 -11.24 2.30
C PHE A 70 -0.03 -11.89 3.55
N GLY A 71 -0.82 -12.53 4.42
CA GLY A 71 -0.39 -13.05 5.73
C GLY A 71 0.05 -11.95 6.70
N LEU A 72 -0.68 -10.83 6.67
CA LEU A 72 -0.50 -9.64 7.49
C LEU A 72 -1.82 -9.28 8.20
N ASN A 73 -1.74 -8.40 9.20
CA ASN A 73 -2.88 -7.74 9.84
C ASN A 73 -2.78 -6.25 9.51
N ILE A 74 -3.69 -5.73 8.68
CA ILE A 74 -3.68 -4.35 8.16
C ILE A 74 -4.88 -3.56 8.66
#